data_AF-A0A1K1REZ1-F1
#
_entry.id   AF-A0A1K1REZ1-F1
#
_cell.length_a   1.000
_cell.length_b   1.000
_cell.length_c   1.000
_cell.angle_alpha   90.00
_cell.angle_beta   90.00
_cell.angle_gamma   90.00
#
_symmetry.space_group_name_H-M   'P 1'
#
loop_
_entity.id
_entity.type
_entity.pdbx_description
1 polymer ?
#
loop_
_entity_poly.entity_id
_entity_poly.type
_entity_poly.pdbx_seq_one_letter_code
_entity_poly.pdbx_strand_id
1 'polypeptide(L)'
;MKIGRNELCYCGSGIKYKRCCLNKDQEAPDAARRPEPTVEAAGLSQENGATPASVSAPTLEEIRQIAETGIRWESEAYAVLANQLIANMEGAYEPRHIVEALSIWDNFSREKRPSFKKEGAFCAALEYMIVQAYGLPVTQNELALKYEVSSSTLSKRYQELLQFADEYFGSEPDGSSAQSGSKSLSPELEAERTLRRQQTQRSGATPAPEMKAAAPAKAGRKSAAGSAAAASAVAVAPGASSSEQREMAQELLYTAMGTASAQEAAKLAHAALELHPHSADAYVVLARHTSDAGEKKRLLAEGIAAGEQDLAGGELLGGDSALWSRAEVRPYLRAKLAYAEACWELKESAEAAGQLEELLKLNPTDEQGARHLLLAAYLEQDRLDEAEQLLDTFREDQSVAFAYDRLLYAYKKLGRATAELNAPYLQAKRHNPHVLDFFFGGKPLPKPGSGTTKSAAEEEAVIYVTTHIRLWIKLPELLVWLYKQGR
;
A
#
# COMPACT_ATOMS: atom_id res chain seq x y z
N MET A 1 36.70 7.87 1.67
CA MET A 1 35.61 8.57 0.96
C MET A 1 35.00 7.61 -0.05
N LYS A 2 33.68 7.35 -0.01
CA LYS A 2 33.01 6.53 -1.03
C LYS A 2 32.44 7.46 -2.10
N ILE A 3 33.20 7.69 -3.16
CA ILE A 3 32.73 8.45 -4.33
C ILE A 3 31.68 7.63 -5.09
N GLY A 4 30.56 8.26 -5.47
CA GLY A 4 29.48 7.57 -6.18
C GLY A 4 29.91 7.15 -7.58
N ARG A 5 29.53 5.96 -8.04
CA ARG A 5 29.89 5.43 -9.39
C ARG A 5 29.57 6.38 -10.55
N ASN A 6 28.54 7.22 -10.41
CA ASN A 6 28.11 8.17 -11.43
C ASN A 6 28.63 9.60 -11.22
N GLU A 7 29.37 9.88 -10.15
CA GLU A 7 29.96 11.19 -9.86
C GLU A 7 31.21 11.45 -10.71
N LEU A 8 31.64 12.70 -10.80
CA LEU A 8 32.85 13.08 -11.53
C LEU A 8 34.07 12.46 -10.87
N CYS A 9 34.96 11.88 -11.68
CA CYS A 9 36.13 11.18 -11.16
C CYS A 9 37.07 12.14 -10.43
N TYR A 10 37.57 11.71 -9.25
CA TYR A 10 38.45 12.52 -8.40
C TYR A 10 39.81 12.86 -9.06
N CYS A 11 40.19 12.16 -10.12
CA CYS A 11 41.44 12.41 -10.85
C CYS A 11 41.41 13.68 -11.72
N GLY A 12 40.29 14.40 -11.75
CA GLY A 12 40.15 15.66 -12.48
C GLY A 12 39.95 15.49 -13.99
N SER A 13 39.65 14.28 -14.47
CA SER A 13 39.43 14.01 -15.90
C SER A 13 38.15 14.60 -16.48
N GLY A 14 37.22 15.08 -15.63
CA GLY A 14 35.91 15.60 -16.05
C GLY A 14 34.91 14.53 -16.51
N ILE A 15 35.23 13.24 -16.37
CA ILE A 15 34.37 12.12 -16.79
C ILE A 15 33.88 11.34 -15.55
N LYS A 16 32.72 10.67 -15.65
CA LYS A 16 32.13 9.86 -14.56
C LYS A 16 33.09 8.78 -14.05
N TYR A 17 33.17 8.60 -12.73
CA TYR A 17 34.09 7.68 -12.04
C TYR A 17 34.06 6.26 -12.60
N LYS A 18 32.87 5.70 -12.88
CA LYS A 18 32.71 4.36 -13.48
C LYS A 18 33.36 4.16 -14.85
N ARG A 19 33.64 5.24 -15.59
CA ARG A 19 34.30 5.20 -16.90
C ARG A 19 35.75 5.67 -16.86
N CYS A 20 36.29 5.95 -15.67
CA CYS A 20 37.62 6.49 -15.49
C CYS A 20 38.44 5.61 -14.53
N CYS A 21 38.64 6.01 -13.28
CA CYS A 21 39.52 5.29 -12.36
C CYS A 21 38.90 4.05 -11.69
N LEU A 22 37.58 3.83 -11.81
CA LEU A 22 36.91 2.72 -11.09
C LEU A 22 37.57 1.36 -11.33
N ASN A 23 37.90 1.01 -12.57
CA ASN A 23 38.51 -0.30 -12.87
C ASN A 23 39.94 -0.40 -12.31
N LYS A 24 40.68 0.72 -12.30
CA LYS A 24 42.04 0.76 -11.75
C LYS A 24 42.04 0.66 -10.22
N ASP A 25 41.04 1.26 -9.58
CA ASP A 25 40.87 1.22 -8.12
C ASP A 25 40.34 -0.14 -7.65
N GLN A 26 39.66 -0.88 -8.53
CA GLN A 26 39.21 -2.27 -8.28
C GLN A 26 40.31 -3.31 -8.47
N GLU A 27 41.37 -2.99 -9.22
CA GLU A 27 42.48 -3.89 -9.54
C GLU A 27 43.72 -3.70 -8.63
N ALA A 28 43.70 -2.72 -7.71
CA ALA A 28 44.80 -2.50 -6.76
C ALA A 28 44.75 -3.54 -5.61
N PRO A 29 45.85 -4.27 -5.32
CA PRO A 29 45.85 -5.27 -4.26
C PRO A 29 45.85 -4.66 -2.84
N ASP A 30 45.09 -5.31 -1.95
CA ASP A 30 44.92 -5.02 -0.52
C ASP A 30 46.23 -4.76 0.23
N ALA A 31 46.54 -3.49 0.47
CA ALA A 31 47.65 -3.08 1.33
C ALA A 31 47.28 -1.87 2.20
N ALA A 32 46.26 -2.01 3.05
CA ALA A 32 46.09 -1.17 4.24
C ALA A 32 45.05 -1.76 5.21
N ARG A 33 45.48 -2.70 6.06
CA ARG A 33 44.71 -3.15 7.24
C ARG A 33 45.41 -2.64 8.50
N ARG A 34 44.69 -1.91 9.37
CA ARG A 34 44.94 -1.77 10.82
C ARG A 34 43.87 -0.88 11.49
N PRO A 35 43.61 -1.03 12.81
CA PRO A 35 43.09 -2.21 13.51
C PRO A 35 41.84 -1.86 14.36
N GLU A 36 41.09 -2.87 14.80
CA GLU A 36 40.05 -2.72 15.84
C GLU A 36 40.68 -2.65 17.25
N PRO A 37 40.04 -1.96 18.22
CA PRO A 37 40.42 -2.07 19.63
C PRO A 37 39.64 -3.19 20.34
N THR A 38 40.40 -4.06 20.99
CA THR A 38 39.96 -5.05 21.97
C THR A 38 39.83 -4.44 23.37
N VAL A 39 38.76 -4.81 24.06
CA VAL A 39 38.64 -5.05 25.52
C VAL A 39 37.28 -5.75 25.70
N GLU A 40 37.03 -6.72 26.57
CA GLU A 40 37.80 -7.69 27.35
C GLU A 40 36.70 -8.62 27.93
N ALA A 41 36.95 -9.93 28.03
CA ALA A 41 35.94 -10.89 28.45
C ALA A 41 35.81 -10.98 29.98
N ALA A 42 34.57 -11.06 30.49
CA ALA A 42 34.28 -11.65 31.79
C ALA A 42 32.87 -12.27 31.82
N GLY A 43 32.81 -13.58 32.12
CA GLY A 43 31.71 -14.16 32.90
C GLY A 43 30.59 -14.92 32.17
N LEU A 44 30.82 -16.23 31.97
CA LEU A 44 29.91 -17.33 32.36
C LEU A 44 28.41 -17.25 31.96
N SER A 45 28.01 -18.03 30.95
CA SER A 45 27.21 -19.28 31.11
C SER A 45 26.44 -19.58 29.82
N GLN A 46 26.53 -20.83 29.37
CA GLN A 46 25.74 -21.40 28.29
C GLN A 46 24.26 -21.45 28.68
N GLU A 47 23.37 -20.93 27.83
CA GLU A 47 22.03 -21.49 27.67
C GLU A 47 21.65 -21.50 26.19
N ASN A 48 21.06 -22.62 25.77
CA ASN A 48 20.66 -22.95 24.42
C ASN A 48 19.55 -22.01 23.92
N GLY A 49 19.74 -21.42 22.75
CA GLY A 49 18.71 -20.69 22.02
C GLY A 49 18.87 -20.95 20.53
N ALA A 50 18.06 -21.88 20.01
CA ALA A 50 17.97 -22.16 18.60
C ALA A 50 17.58 -20.89 17.83
N THR A 51 18.41 -20.48 16.88
CA THR A 51 18.06 -19.52 15.83
C THR A 51 16.84 -20.03 15.04
N PRO A 52 15.78 -19.22 14.83
CA PRO A 52 14.71 -19.59 13.91
C PRO A 52 15.26 -19.63 12.48
N ALA A 53 15.01 -20.74 11.79
CA ALA A 53 15.38 -20.93 10.40
C ALA A 53 14.70 -19.91 9.49
N SER A 54 15.46 -19.30 8.57
CA SER A 54 14.94 -18.40 7.54
C SER A 54 13.95 -19.14 6.63
N VAL A 55 12.77 -18.54 6.42
CA VAL A 55 11.79 -19.00 5.42
C VAL A 55 12.46 -19.01 4.03
N SER A 56 12.57 -20.18 3.42
CA SER A 56 13.23 -20.36 2.13
C SER A 56 12.28 -20.03 0.98
N ALA A 57 12.82 -19.47 -0.12
CA ALA A 57 12.06 -19.22 -1.35
C ALA A 57 11.36 -20.50 -1.86
N PRO A 58 10.20 -20.40 -2.53
CA PRO A 58 9.48 -21.57 -3.03
C PRO A 58 10.38 -22.40 -3.94
N THR A 59 10.37 -23.71 -3.70
CA THR A 59 11.11 -24.69 -4.48
C THR A 59 10.49 -24.84 -5.87
N LEU A 60 11.28 -25.30 -6.84
CA LEU A 60 10.82 -25.56 -8.21
C LEU A 60 9.70 -26.61 -8.26
N GLU A 61 9.72 -27.56 -7.33
CA GLU A 61 8.67 -28.56 -7.17
C GLU A 61 7.33 -27.92 -6.74
N GLU A 62 7.38 -26.95 -5.81
CA GLU A 62 6.20 -26.19 -5.41
C GLU A 62 5.67 -25.31 -6.56
N ILE A 63 6.56 -24.74 -7.39
CA ILE A 63 6.17 -23.96 -8.57
C ILE A 63 5.49 -24.84 -9.63
N ARG A 64 6.01 -26.05 -9.88
CA ARG A 64 5.37 -27.02 -10.77
C ARG A 64 4.00 -27.42 -10.24
N GLN A 65 3.89 -27.69 -8.94
CA GLN A 65 2.59 -27.97 -8.32
C GLN A 65 1.61 -26.80 -8.44
N ILE A 66 2.07 -25.55 -8.35
CA ILE A 66 1.22 -24.37 -8.59
C ILE A 66 0.72 -24.34 -10.03
N ALA A 67 1.59 -24.58 -11.02
CA ALA A 67 1.18 -24.57 -12.42
C ALA A 67 0.24 -25.73 -12.79
N GLU A 68 0.46 -26.92 -12.22
CA GLU A 68 -0.34 -28.12 -12.53
C GLU A 68 -1.64 -28.20 -11.73
N THR A 69 -1.62 -27.76 -10.46
CA THR A 69 -2.75 -27.96 -9.54
C THR A 69 -3.30 -26.68 -8.94
N GLY A 70 -2.53 -25.59 -8.93
CA GLY A 70 -2.94 -24.29 -8.39
C GLY A 70 -3.69 -23.41 -9.40
N ILE A 71 -3.37 -23.52 -10.70
CA ILE A 71 -4.02 -22.74 -11.77
C ILE A 71 -5.04 -23.61 -12.52
N ARG A 72 -6.27 -23.11 -12.71
CA ARG A 72 -7.28 -23.76 -13.56
C ARG A 72 -7.18 -23.25 -15.00
N TRP A 73 -6.38 -23.94 -15.80
CA TRP A 73 -6.24 -23.62 -17.23
C TRP A 73 -7.53 -23.90 -18.00
N GLU A 74 -8.05 -22.90 -18.73
CA GLU A 74 -9.23 -23.07 -19.60
C GLU A 74 -8.96 -23.98 -20.81
N SER A 75 -7.70 -24.25 -21.12
CA SER A 75 -7.26 -25.08 -22.24
C SER A 75 -5.99 -25.85 -21.87
N GLU A 76 -5.90 -27.11 -22.31
CA GLU A 76 -4.71 -27.94 -22.17
C GLU A 76 -3.47 -27.26 -22.77
N ALA A 77 -3.64 -26.52 -23.87
CA ALA A 77 -2.53 -25.78 -24.48
C ALA A 77 -1.94 -24.70 -23.55
N TYR A 78 -2.73 -24.15 -22.63
CA TYR A 78 -2.25 -23.13 -21.68
C TYR A 78 -1.44 -23.77 -20.55
N ALA A 79 -1.86 -24.96 -20.09
CA ALA A 79 -1.12 -25.76 -19.11
C ALA A 79 0.23 -26.23 -19.68
N VAL A 80 0.24 -26.74 -20.92
CA VAL A 80 1.47 -27.16 -21.61
C VAL A 80 2.43 -25.97 -21.75
N LEU A 81 1.94 -24.78 -22.09
CA LEU A 81 2.76 -23.58 -22.17
C LEU A 81 3.37 -23.21 -20.82
N ALA A 82 2.57 -23.22 -19.74
CA ALA A 82 3.04 -22.93 -18.39
C ALA A 82 4.16 -23.88 -17.95
N ASN A 83 4.01 -25.17 -18.20
CA ASN A 83 5.03 -26.18 -17.90
C ASN A 83 6.30 -25.98 -18.74
N GLN A 84 6.15 -25.64 -20.02
CA GLN A 84 7.27 -25.31 -20.90
C GLN A 84 7.99 -24.05 -20.42
N LEU A 85 7.27 -23.04 -19.93
CA LEU A 85 7.85 -21.82 -19.39
C LEU A 85 8.67 -22.09 -18.13
N ILE A 86 8.12 -22.87 -17.19
CA ILE A 86 8.84 -23.31 -15.97
C ILE A 86 10.14 -24.03 -16.34
N ALA A 87 10.06 -25.05 -17.21
CA ALA A 87 11.22 -25.86 -17.59
C ALA A 87 12.32 -25.02 -18.27
N ASN A 88 11.94 -23.99 -19.02
CA ASN A 88 12.91 -23.12 -19.71
C ASN A 88 13.51 -22.04 -18.81
N MET A 89 12.82 -21.62 -17.75
CA MET A 89 13.31 -20.63 -16.80
C MET A 89 14.03 -21.27 -15.59
N GLU A 90 13.86 -22.58 -15.41
CA GLU A 90 14.50 -23.36 -14.36
C GLU A 90 16.04 -23.23 -14.41
N GLY A 91 16.66 -22.96 -13.26
CA GLY A 91 18.12 -22.84 -13.10
C GLY A 91 18.74 -21.53 -13.60
N ALA A 92 18.05 -20.79 -14.49
CA ALA A 92 18.52 -19.51 -15.01
C ALA A 92 17.89 -18.28 -14.31
N TYR A 93 16.73 -18.47 -13.67
CA TYR A 93 15.98 -17.41 -13.00
C TYR A 93 15.68 -17.76 -11.55
N GLU A 94 15.52 -16.73 -10.71
CA GLU A 94 15.00 -16.94 -9.35
C GLU A 94 13.55 -17.46 -9.38
N PRO A 95 13.16 -18.33 -8.43
CA PRO A 95 11.81 -18.89 -8.33
C PRO A 95 10.69 -17.85 -8.43
N ARG A 96 10.88 -16.67 -7.81
CA ARG A 96 9.91 -15.56 -7.85
C ARG A 96 9.61 -15.06 -9.28
N HIS A 97 10.61 -15.06 -10.16
CA HIS A 97 10.44 -14.60 -11.54
C HIS A 97 9.61 -15.59 -12.36
N ILE A 98 9.76 -16.89 -12.08
CA ILE A 98 8.97 -17.94 -12.72
C ILE A 98 7.51 -17.84 -12.30
N VAL A 99 7.26 -17.62 -10.99
CA VAL A 99 5.91 -17.39 -10.46
C VAL A 99 5.25 -16.17 -11.12
N GLU A 100 5.98 -15.05 -11.22
CA GLU A 100 5.44 -13.84 -11.86
C GLU A 100 5.10 -14.05 -13.35
N ALA A 101 5.96 -14.75 -14.09
CA ALA A 101 5.70 -15.07 -15.49
C ALA A 101 4.45 -15.96 -15.65
N LEU A 102 4.25 -16.93 -14.75
CA LEU A 102 3.05 -17.77 -14.70
C LEU A 102 1.80 -16.96 -14.36
N SER A 103 1.89 -16.01 -13.43
CA SER A 103 0.78 -15.11 -13.09
C SER A 103 0.37 -14.23 -14.27
N ILE A 104 1.33 -13.69 -15.03
CA ILE A 104 1.03 -12.92 -16.25
C ILE A 104 0.31 -13.82 -17.27
N TRP A 105 0.76 -15.07 -17.42
CA TRP A 105 0.16 -16.01 -18.36
C TRP A 105 -1.27 -16.46 -17.97
N ASP A 106 -1.53 -16.79 -16.71
CA ASP A 106 -2.88 -17.12 -16.23
C ASP A 106 -3.85 -15.97 -16.52
N ASN A 107 -3.49 -14.75 -16.12
CA ASN A 107 -4.33 -13.58 -16.31
C ASN A 107 -4.58 -13.28 -17.81
N PHE A 108 -3.53 -13.29 -18.64
CA PHE A 108 -3.67 -13.01 -20.06
C PHE A 108 -4.47 -14.08 -20.80
N SER A 109 -4.19 -15.36 -20.53
CA SER A 109 -4.83 -16.49 -21.22
C SER A 109 -6.31 -16.59 -20.91
N ARG A 110 -6.72 -16.25 -19.68
CA ARG A 110 -8.11 -16.22 -19.24
C ARG A 110 -8.91 -15.07 -19.85
N GLU A 111 -8.32 -13.88 -19.92
CA GLU A 111 -9.01 -12.68 -20.44
C GLU A 111 -9.06 -12.66 -21.97
N LYS A 112 -7.91 -12.82 -22.62
CA LYS A 112 -7.80 -12.64 -24.08
C LYS A 112 -8.05 -13.93 -24.87
N ARG A 113 -8.13 -15.08 -24.19
CA ARG A 113 -8.33 -16.43 -24.78
C ARG A 113 -7.52 -16.61 -26.08
N PRO A 114 -6.20 -16.39 -26.03
CA PRO A 114 -5.37 -16.37 -27.23
C PRO A 114 -5.36 -17.75 -27.89
N SER A 115 -5.44 -17.76 -29.22
CA SER A 115 -5.15 -18.94 -30.03
C SER A 115 -3.71 -18.85 -30.56
N PHE A 116 -2.95 -19.93 -30.42
CA PHE A 116 -1.59 -20.03 -30.93
C PHE A 116 -1.31 -21.46 -31.40
N LYS A 117 -0.38 -21.59 -32.37
CA LYS A 117 0.03 -22.89 -32.94
C LYS A 117 1.29 -23.48 -32.28
N LYS A 118 2.07 -22.64 -31.61
CA LYS A 118 3.31 -23.00 -30.91
C LYS A 118 3.39 -22.21 -29.61
N GLU A 119 3.69 -22.90 -28.53
CA GLU A 119 3.82 -22.39 -27.16
C GLU A 119 4.98 -21.39 -27.07
N GLY A 120 6.06 -21.67 -27.80
CA GLY A 120 7.30 -20.88 -27.78
C GLY A 120 7.11 -19.39 -28.07
N ALA A 121 6.08 -19.00 -28.83
CA ALA A 121 5.81 -17.59 -29.12
C ALA A 121 5.44 -16.78 -27.87
N PHE A 122 4.61 -17.34 -26.99
CA PHE A 122 4.21 -16.69 -25.75
C PHE A 122 5.21 -16.95 -24.62
N CYS A 123 5.86 -18.13 -24.55
CA CYS A 123 6.94 -18.37 -23.59
C CYS A 123 8.09 -17.37 -23.76
N ALA A 124 8.53 -17.16 -25.01
CA ALA A 124 9.61 -16.21 -25.30
C ALA A 124 9.24 -14.77 -24.91
N ALA A 125 7.97 -14.41 -25.10
CA ALA A 125 7.48 -13.08 -24.76
C ALA A 125 7.34 -12.86 -23.25
N LEU A 126 6.84 -13.87 -22.51
CA LEU A 126 6.73 -13.84 -21.05
C LEU A 126 8.12 -13.78 -20.39
N GLU A 127 9.07 -14.62 -20.83
CA GLU A 127 10.44 -14.55 -20.35
C GLU A 127 11.09 -13.20 -20.69
N TYR A 128 10.83 -12.66 -21.89
CA TYR A 128 11.33 -11.34 -22.26
C TYR A 128 10.75 -10.21 -21.39
N MET A 129 9.48 -10.28 -20.99
CA MET A 129 8.90 -9.33 -20.02
C MET A 129 9.64 -9.32 -18.70
N ILE A 130 9.94 -10.51 -18.16
CA ILE A 130 10.73 -10.64 -16.92
C ILE A 130 12.13 -10.05 -17.11
N VAL A 131 12.80 -10.38 -18.22
CA VAL A 131 14.13 -9.85 -18.52
C VAL A 131 14.13 -8.32 -18.56
N GLN A 132 13.12 -7.69 -19.17
CA GLN A 132 13.00 -6.24 -19.22
C GLN A 132 12.67 -5.63 -17.85
N ALA A 133 11.76 -6.24 -17.09
CA ALA A 133 11.35 -5.76 -15.77
C ALA A 133 12.51 -5.75 -14.76
N TYR A 134 13.40 -6.74 -14.84
CA TYR A 134 14.51 -6.91 -13.89
C TYR A 134 15.89 -6.52 -14.44
N GLY A 135 15.95 -6.03 -15.69
CA GLY A 135 17.21 -5.60 -16.32
C GLY A 135 18.23 -6.72 -16.50
N LEU A 136 17.78 -7.93 -16.81
CA LEU A 136 18.64 -9.11 -16.96
C LEU A 136 19.41 -9.08 -18.30
N PRO A 137 20.64 -9.64 -18.36
CA PRO A 137 21.52 -9.49 -19.52
C PRO A 137 21.21 -10.49 -20.66
N VAL A 138 19.92 -10.71 -20.95
CA VAL A 138 19.46 -11.60 -22.03
C VAL A 138 18.79 -10.76 -23.11
N THR A 139 19.13 -10.99 -24.37
CA THR A 139 18.60 -10.23 -25.50
C THR A 139 17.34 -10.87 -26.09
N GLN A 140 16.52 -10.05 -26.76
CA GLN A 140 15.33 -10.52 -27.48
C GLN A 140 15.67 -11.60 -28.53
N ASN A 141 16.81 -11.47 -29.21
CA ASN A 141 17.23 -12.42 -30.25
C ASN A 141 17.66 -13.77 -29.64
N GLU A 142 18.30 -13.76 -28.47
CA GLU A 142 18.66 -14.99 -27.75
C GLU A 142 17.41 -15.75 -27.31
N LEU A 143 16.38 -15.05 -26.81
CA LEU A 143 15.11 -15.68 -26.45
C LEU A 143 14.33 -16.18 -27.68
N ALA A 144 14.34 -15.43 -28.78
CA ALA A 144 13.71 -15.87 -30.02
C ALA A 144 14.32 -17.18 -30.53
N LEU A 145 15.66 -17.29 -30.48
CA LEU A 145 16.39 -18.52 -30.81
C LEU A 145 16.07 -19.66 -29.82
N LYS A 146 16.10 -19.38 -28.50
CA LYS A 146 15.80 -20.35 -27.43
C LYS A 146 14.45 -21.05 -27.63
N TYR A 147 13.44 -20.30 -28.08
CA TYR A 147 12.07 -20.78 -28.24
C TYR A 147 11.69 -21.12 -29.68
N GLU A 148 12.66 -21.15 -30.60
CA GLU A 148 12.46 -21.47 -32.02
C GLU A 148 11.38 -20.61 -32.71
N VAL A 149 11.38 -19.30 -32.41
CA VAL A 149 10.48 -18.31 -33.01
C VAL A 149 11.28 -17.18 -33.65
N SER A 150 10.67 -16.42 -34.57
CA SER A 150 11.31 -15.21 -35.09
C SER A 150 11.24 -14.08 -34.05
N SER A 151 12.24 -13.19 -34.04
CA SER A 151 12.22 -11.99 -33.18
C SER A 151 10.98 -11.12 -33.43
N SER A 152 10.44 -11.12 -34.65
CA SER A 152 9.19 -10.44 -34.99
C SER A 152 7.96 -11.07 -34.32
N THR A 153 7.90 -12.41 -34.23
CA THR A 153 6.82 -13.10 -33.52
C THR A 153 6.89 -12.85 -32.02
N LEU A 154 8.08 -12.96 -31.42
CA LEU A 154 8.30 -12.63 -30.01
C LEU A 154 7.88 -11.18 -29.73
N SER A 155 8.40 -10.22 -30.51
CA SER A 155 8.09 -8.80 -30.32
C SER A 155 6.59 -8.53 -30.40
N LYS A 156 5.88 -9.18 -31.33
CA LYS A 156 4.42 -9.03 -31.44
C LYS A 156 3.69 -9.55 -30.19
N ARG A 157 4.02 -10.77 -29.73
CA ARG A 157 3.42 -11.35 -28.52
C ARG A 157 3.76 -10.53 -27.27
N TYR A 158 4.98 -10.02 -27.18
CA TYR A 158 5.43 -9.14 -26.10
C TYR A 158 4.63 -7.85 -26.05
N GLN A 159 4.41 -7.18 -27.20
CA GLN A 159 3.57 -5.98 -27.26
C GLN A 159 2.11 -6.27 -26.89
N GLU A 160 1.57 -7.43 -27.25
CA GLU A 160 0.22 -7.84 -26.83
C GLU A 160 0.12 -8.06 -25.31
N LEU A 161 1.14 -8.70 -24.71
CA LEU A 161 1.21 -8.89 -23.26
C LEU A 161 1.45 -7.57 -22.51
N LEU A 162 2.29 -6.68 -23.06
CA LEU A 162 2.50 -5.34 -22.50
C LEU A 162 1.25 -4.49 -22.58
N GLN A 163 0.57 -4.45 -23.74
CA GLN A 163 -0.68 -3.72 -23.87
C GLN A 163 -1.73 -4.25 -22.90
N PHE A 164 -1.82 -5.57 -22.74
CA PHE A 164 -2.65 -6.15 -21.70
C PHE A 164 -2.19 -5.71 -20.31
N ALA A 165 -0.89 -5.74 -20.01
CA ALA A 165 -0.38 -5.31 -18.71
C ALA A 165 -0.64 -3.81 -18.46
N ASP A 166 -0.57 -2.95 -19.46
CA ASP A 166 -0.91 -1.53 -19.34
C ASP A 166 -2.42 -1.34 -19.19
N GLU A 167 -3.26 -2.03 -19.97
CA GLU A 167 -4.73 -1.97 -19.80
C GLU A 167 -5.19 -2.52 -18.43
N TYR A 168 -4.49 -3.53 -17.91
CA TYR A 168 -4.89 -4.30 -16.74
C TYR A 168 -4.21 -3.85 -15.43
N PHE A 169 -2.98 -3.34 -15.50
CA PHE A 169 -2.20 -2.82 -14.37
C PHE A 169 -1.87 -1.32 -14.51
N GLY A 170 -1.88 -0.76 -15.71
CA GLY A 170 -1.44 0.60 -16.06
C GLY A 170 -2.57 1.55 -16.48
N SER A 171 -3.53 1.82 -15.59
CA SER A 171 -4.29 3.08 -15.69
C SER A 171 -4.26 3.84 -14.36
N GLU A 172 -3.45 4.91 -14.35
CA GLU A 172 -3.94 6.20 -13.87
C GLU A 172 -5.19 6.53 -14.69
N PRO A 173 -6.32 6.94 -14.10
CA PRO A 173 -7.46 7.37 -14.88
C PRO A 173 -7.08 8.67 -15.60
N ASP A 174 -6.74 8.53 -16.88
CA ASP A 174 -6.73 9.64 -17.80
C ASP A 174 -8.14 10.25 -17.79
N GLY A 175 -8.22 11.53 -17.48
CA GLY A 175 -9.45 12.21 -17.11
C GLY A 175 -10.52 12.14 -18.20
N SER A 176 -11.40 11.14 -18.17
CA SER A 176 -12.71 11.19 -18.83
C SER A 176 -13.73 10.13 -18.39
N SER A 177 -13.37 9.11 -17.62
CA SER A 177 -14.39 8.28 -16.95
C SER A 177 -14.70 8.85 -15.57
N ALA A 178 -15.50 9.92 -15.57
CA ALA A 178 -16.25 10.33 -14.40
C ALA A 178 -17.20 9.17 -14.01
N GLN A 179 -16.72 8.24 -13.20
CA GLN A 179 -17.62 7.61 -12.26
C GLN A 179 -18.08 8.69 -11.28
N SER A 180 -19.35 8.62 -10.98
CA SER A 180 -20.10 9.40 -10.00
C SER A 180 -19.52 9.23 -8.59
N GLY A 181 -18.27 9.68 -8.37
CA GLY A 181 -17.78 10.00 -7.05
C GLY A 181 -18.64 11.15 -6.54
N SER A 182 -19.46 10.86 -5.54
CA SER A 182 -20.34 11.86 -4.95
C SER A 182 -19.52 13.12 -4.65
N LYS A 183 -19.99 14.27 -5.12
CA LYS A 183 -19.48 15.59 -4.73
C LYS A 183 -19.94 15.90 -3.30
N SER A 184 -19.68 15.00 -2.36
CA SER A 184 -20.09 15.12 -0.97
C SER A 184 -18.99 14.59 -0.05
N LEU A 185 -18.97 15.10 1.18
CA LEU A 185 -18.18 14.50 2.24
C LEU A 185 -18.63 13.06 2.50
N SER A 186 -17.79 12.28 3.17
CA SER A 186 -18.23 11.01 3.75
C SER A 186 -19.23 11.27 4.90
N PRO A 187 -20.17 10.34 5.16
CA PRO A 187 -21.15 10.49 6.25
C PRO A 187 -20.49 10.74 7.61
N GLU A 188 -19.33 10.15 7.86
CA GLU A 188 -18.58 10.30 9.11
C GLU A 188 -18.04 11.73 9.27
N LEU A 189 -17.49 12.29 8.18
CA LEU A 189 -17.02 13.67 8.16
C LEU A 189 -18.18 14.68 8.23
N GLU A 190 -19.34 14.37 7.65
CA GLU A 190 -20.55 15.20 7.78
C GLU A 190 -21.07 15.19 9.23
N ALA A 191 -21.08 14.02 9.87
CA ALA A 191 -21.44 13.89 11.27
C ALA A 191 -20.47 14.65 12.18
N GLU A 192 -19.16 14.56 11.90
CA GLU A 192 -18.12 15.33 12.59
C GLU A 192 -18.29 16.84 12.41
N ARG A 193 -18.51 17.32 11.18
CA ARG A 193 -18.77 18.74 10.89
C ARG A 193 -20.00 19.23 11.66
N THR A 194 -21.06 18.43 11.71
CA THR A 194 -22.28 18.74 12.47
C THR A 194 -22.00 18.82 13.98
N LEU A 195 -21.29 17.83 14.53
CA LEU A 195 -20.90 17.80 15.94
C LEU A 195 -20.06 19.02 16.32
N ARG A 196 -19.07 19.37 15.49
CA ARG A 196 -18.20 20.52 15.70
C ARG A 196 -18.99 21.82 15.78
N ARG A 197 -19.91 22.05 14.84
CA ARG A 197 -20.80 23.23 14.85
C ARG A 197 -21.64 23.31 16.14
N GLN A 198 -22.19 22.18 16.60
CA GLN A 198 -22.95 22.13 17.85
C GLN A 198 -22.07 22.45 19.07
N GLN A 199 -20.83 21.96 19.10
CA GLN A 199 -19.87 22.23 20.17
C GLN A 199 -19.46 23.71 20.19
N THR A 200 -19.17 24.29 19.02
CA THR A 200 -18.85 25.72 18.86
C THR A 200 -20.02 26.62 19.31
N GLN A 201 -21.27 26.25 19.01
CA GLN A 201 -22.44 27.00 19.51
C GLN A 201 -22.58 26.91 21.03
N ARG A 202 -22.34 25.73 21.61
CA ARG A 202 -22.43 25.52 23.07
C ARG A 202 -21.37 26.30 23.85
N SER A 203 -20.20 26.54 23.25
CA SER A 203 -19.15 27.39 23.85
C SER A 203 -19.42 28.90 23.69
N GLY A 204 -20.53 29.28 23.05
CA GLY A 204 -20.91 30.68 22.84
C GLY A 204 -20.22 31.35 21.65
N ALA A 205 -19.46 30.61 20.86
CA ALA A 205 -18.82 31.09 19.63
C ALA A 205 -19.74 30.95 18.41
N THR A 206 -19.53 31.78 17.39
CA THR A 206 -20.28 31.68 16.13
C THR A 206 -19.60 30.66 15.21
N PRO A 207 -20.30 29.60 14.76
CA PRO A 207 -19.72 28.66 13.80
C PRO A 207 -19.40 29.34 12.47
N ALA A 208 -18.30 28.93 11.85
CA ALA A 208 -17.95 29.39 10.52
C ALA A 208 -19.06 29.04 9.50
N PRO A 209 -19.34 29.91 8.51
CA PRO A 209 -20.33 29.62 7.48
C PRO A 209 -19.89 28.40 6.66
N GLU A 210 -20.84 27.54 6.29
CA GLU A 210 -20.53 26.42 5.41
C GLU A 210 -20.06 26.93 4.05
N MET A 211 -18.84 26.53 3.67
CA MET A 211 -18.37 26.78 2.32
C MET A 211 -18.99 25.75 1.38
N LYS A 212 -19.68 26.24 0.34
CA LYS A 212 -20.16 25.40 -0.75
C LYS A 212 -19.02 25.24 -1.76
N ALA A 213 -18.70 24.01 -2.15
CA ALA A 213 -17.80 23.76 -3.28
C ALA A 213 -18.35 24.49 -4.52
N ALA A 214 -17.54 25.36 -5.13
CA ALA A 214 -17.95 26.06 -6.34
C ALA A 214 -18.16 25.03 -7.45
N ALA A 215 -19.33 25.04 -8.12
CA ALA A 215 -19.55 24.17 -9.26
C ALA A 215 -18.47 24.46 -10.33
N PRO A 216 -17.89 23.44 -10.98
CA PRO A 216 -16.87 23.68 -12.00
C PRO A 216 -17.51 24.50 -13.12
N ALA A 217 -17.01 25.72 -13.32
CA ALA A 217 -17.42 26.56 -14.44
C ALA A 217 -17.17 25.76 -15.73
N LYS A 218 -18.22 25.54 -16.52
CA LYS A 218 -18.09 24.92 -17.84
C LYS A 218 -17.06 25.70 -18.63
N ALA A 219 -15.95 25.06 -18.99
CA ALA A 219 -14.88 25.65 -19.77
C ALA A 219 -15.39 26.07 -21.15
N GLY A 220 -15.92 27.28 -21.25
CA GLY A 220 -16.13 27.96 -22.51
C GLY A 220 -14.77 28.32 -23.07
N ARG A 221 -14.38 27.68 -24.18
CA ARG A 221 -13.23 28.10 -24.99
C ARG A 221 -13.38 29.60 -25.31
N LYS A 222 -12.49 30.43 -24.76
CA LYS A 222 -11.81 31.53 -25.47
C LYS A 222 -10.80 32.27 -24.58
N SER A 223 -9.63 32.49 -25.18
CA SER A 223 -8.67 33.57 -24.93
C SER A 223 -7.79 33.50 -23.69
N ALA A 224 -6.50 33.23 -23.94
CA ALA A 224 -5.39 33.45 -23.04
C ALA A 224 -5.21 34.96 -22.73
N ALA A 225 -5.52 35.35 -21.49
CA ALA A 225 -4.93 36.47 -20.74
C ALA A 225 -5.59 36.50 -19.35
N GLY A 226 -4.82 36.27 -18.29
CA GLY A 226 -5.28 36.47 -16.90
C GLY A 226 -5.08 35.29 -15.94
N SER A 227 -3.83 34.85 -15.75
CA SER A 227 -3.49 34.01 -14.58
C SER A 227 -3.38 34.89 -13.33
N ALA A 228 -4.50 35.21 -12.69
CA ALA A 228 -4.52 35.80 -11.33
C ALA A 228 -5.89 35.77 -10.61
N ALA A 229 -7.00 35.38 -11.25
CA ALA A 229 -8.34 35.56 -10.69
C ALA A 229 -9.08 34.23 -10.47
N ALA A 230 -8.66 33.46 -9.47
CA ALA A 230 -9.51 32.43 -8.85
C ALA A 230 -9.07 32.05 -7.42
N ALA A 231 -8.16 32.81 -6.79
CA ALA A 231 -8.12 32.89 -5.34
C ALA A 231 -9.21 33.89 -4.94
N SER A 232 -10.46 33.46 -4.92
CA SER A 232 -11.49 34.25 -4.24
C SER A 232 -11.15 34.15 -2.77
N ALA A 233 -10.50 35.20 -2.27
CA ALA A 233 -10.18 35.42 -0.88
C ALA A 233 -11.35 34.91 -0.03
N VAL A 234 -11.07 33.96 0.86
CA VAL A 234 -11.84 33.88 2.09
C VAL A 234 -11.55 35.21 2.76
N ALA A 235 -12.45 36.18 2.57
CA ALA A 235 -12.34 37.48 3.19
C ALA A 235 -12.54 37.26 4.69
N VAL A 236 -11.44 36.99 5.40
CA VAL A 236 -11.42 37.06 6.85
C VAL A 236 -11.80 38.49 7.18
N ALA A 237 -12.91 38.66 7.90
CA ALA A 237 -13.28 39.98 8.40
C ALA A 237 -12.09 40.54 9.19
N PRO A 238 -11.66 41.79 8.97
CA PRO A 238 -10.59 42.38 9.76
C PRO A 238 -10.97 42.29 11.25
N GLY A 239 -10.20 41.53 12.05
CA GLY A 239 -10.44 41.36 13.48
C GLY A 239 -11.02 40.01 13.94
N ALA A 240 -11.08 38.97 13.07
CA ALA A 240 -11.44 37.62 13.51
C ALA A 240 -10.48 37.09 14.59
N SER A 241 -11.02 36.47 15.64
CA SER A 241 -10.26 35.81 16.70
C SER A 241 -9.55 34.56 16.19
N SER A 242 -8.52 34.10 16.92
CA SER A 242 -7.81 32.86 16.60
C SER A 242 -8.74 31.64 16.54
N SER A 243 -9.77 31.61 17.39
CA SER A 243 -10.79 30.56 17.38
C SER A 243 -11.65 30.59 16.12
N GLU A 244 -12.04 31.78 15.65
CA GLU A 244 -12.81 31.92 14.41
C GLU A 244 -11.98 31.54 13.18
N GLN A 245 -10.70 31.92 13.15
CA GLN A 245 -9.76 31.53 12.11
C GLN A 245 -9.58 30.00 12.05
N ARG A 246 -9.47 29.34 13.22
CA ARG A 246 -9.39 27.88 13.33
C ARG A 246 -10.64 27.19 12.79
N GLU A 247 -11.84 27.70 13.11
CA GLU A 247 -13.09 27.15 12.59
C GLU A 247 -13.25 27.37 11.08
N MET A 248 -12.85 28.53 10.57
CA MET A 248 -12.83 28.80 9.13
C MET A 248 -11.85 27.90 8.38
N ALA A 249 -10.67 27.66 8.95
CA ALA A 249 -9.69 26.73 8.39
C ALA A 249 -10.25 25.29 8.30
N GLN A 250 -10.94 24.81 9.34
CA GLN A 250 -11.54 23.48 9.31
C GLN A 250 -12.67 23.36 8.27
N GLU A 251 -13.50 24.40 8.10
CA GLU A 251 -14.56 24.42 7.07
C GLU A 251 -13.99 24.35 5.63
N LEU A 252 -12.84 24.98 5.37
CA LEU A 252 -12.11 24.81 4.12
C LEU A 252 -11.66 23.36 3.92
N LEU A 253 -11.19 22.70 4.98
CA LEU A 253 -10.68 21.33 4.92
C LEU A 253 -11.78 20.28 4.72
N TYR A 254 -12.95 20.45 5.35
CA TYR A 254 -14.12 19.64 5.01
C TYR A 254 -14.43 19.75 3.51
N THR A 255 -14.44 20.98 2.97
CA THR A 255 -14.67 21.21 1.54
C THR A 255 -13.58 20.53 0.68
N ALA A 256 -12.32 20.59 1.10
CA ALA A 256 -11.21 19.95 0.41
C ALA A 256 -11.33 18.41 0.39
N MET A 257 -11.75 17.80 1.50
CA MET A 257 -11.93 16.35 1.60
C MET A 257 -13.05 15.82 0.69
N GLY A 258 -14.15 16.58 0.56
CA GLY A 258 -15.26 16.26 -0.35
C GLY A 258 -15.00 16.60 -1.83
N THR A 259 -13.84 17.18 -2.16
CA THR A 259 -13.48 17.58 -3.52
C THR A 259 -12.68 16.46 -4.22
N ALA A 260 -13.03 16.17 -5.48
CA ALA A 260 -12.33 15.18 -6.31
C ALA A 260 -11.03 15.71 -6.94
N SER A 261 -10.92 17.03 -7.13
CA SER A 261 -9.76 17.67 -7.75
C SER A 261 -8.61 17.82 -6.75
N ALA A 262 -7.51 17.11 -6.99
CA ALA A 262 -6.27 17.22 -6.20
C ALA A 262 -5.75 18.67 -6.14
N GLN A 263 -5.83 19.40 -7.25
CA GLN A 263 -5.38 20.80 -7.32
C GLN A 263 -6.26 21.74 -6.47
N GLU A 264 -7.57 21.51 -6.46
CA GLU A 264 -8.50 22.32 -5.66
C GLU A 264 -8.37 21.99 -4.17
N ALA A 265 -8.27 20.71 -3.82
CA ALA A 265 -8.03 20.26 -2.46
C ALA A 265 -6.73 20.84 -1.89
N ALA A 266 -5.63 20.84 -2.66
CA ALA A 266 -4.36 21.44 -2.25
C ALA A 266 -4.48 22.96 -2.03
N LYS A 267 -5.19 23.68 -2.91
CA LYS A 267 -5.43 25.13 -2.73
C LYS A 267 -6.21 25.42 -1.44
N LEU A 268 -7.24 24.64 -1.16
CA LEU A 268 -8.04 24.77 0.06
C LEU A 268 -7.21 24.44 1.31
N ALA A 269 -6.37 23.41 1.26
CA ALA A 269 -5.46 23.06 2.36
C ALA A 269 -4.43 24.17 2.64
N HIS A 270 -3.82 24.75 1.60
CA HIS A 270 -2.91 25.88 1.78
C HIS A 270 -3.63 27.12 2.32
N ALA A 271 -4.83 27.43 1.83
CA ALA A 271 -5.64 28.52 2.40
C ALA A 271 -6.00 28.27 3.87
N ALA A 272 -6.26 27.02 4.26
CA ALA A 272 -6.49 26.67 5.66
C ALA A 272 -5.24 26.89 6.53
N LEU A 273 -4.04 26.57 6.02
CA LEU A 273 -2.77 26.81 6.71
C LEU A 273 -2.44 28.31 6.87
N GLU A 274 -2.84 29.16 5.91
CA GLU A 274 -2.71 30.62 6.04
C GLU A 274 -3.58 31.18 7.18
N LEU A 275 -4.76 30.57 7.43
CA LEU A 275 -5.66 30.95 8.52
C LEU A 275 -5.22 30.36 9.86
N HIS A 276 -4.79 29.10 9.84
CA HIS A 276 -4.44 28.34 11.03
C HIS A 276 -3.24 27.42 10.74
N PRO A 277 -2.01 27.86 11.06
CA PRO A 277 -0.78 27.12 10.74
C PRO A 277 -0.68 25.74 11.39
N HIS A 278 -1.37 25.52 12.51
CA HIS A 278 -1.31 24.27 13.27
C HIS A 278 -2.43 23.28 12.88
N SER A 279 -2.86 23.29 11.61
CA SER A 279 -3.94 22.42 11.13
C SER A 279 -3.45 21.04 10.68
N ALA A 280 -3.70 20.00 11.48
CA ALA A 280 -3.36 18.62 11.14
C ALA A 280 -4.03 18.12 9.84
N ASP A 281 -5.32 18.41 9.65
CA ASP A 281 -6.09 17.95 8.48
C ASP A 281 -5.60 18.57 7.16
N ALA A 282 -4.99 19.76 7.19
CA ALA A 282 -4.39 20.34 6.00
C ALA A 282 -3.29 19.45 5.42
N TYR A 283 -2.44 18.90 6.28
CA TYR A 283 -1.41 17.97 5.89
C TYR A 283 -1.97 16.62 5.45
N VAL A 284 -3.05 16.12 6.08
CA VAL A 284 -3.75 14.91 5.62
C VAL A 284 -4.29 15.08 4.20
N VAL A 285 -4.90 16.24 3.91
CA VAL A 285 -5.40 16.55 2.56
C VAL A 285 -4.25 16.62 1.55
N LEU A 286 -3.14 17.28 1.88
CA LEU A 286 -1.97 17.36 1.01
C LEU A 286 -1.34 15.98 0.75
N ALA A 287 -1.21 15.16 1.81
CA ALA A 287 -0.65 13.82 1.73
C ALA A 287 -1.49 12.88 0.85
N ARG A 288 -2.82 12.98 0.90
CA ARG A 288 -3.74 12.17 0.05
C ARG A 288 -3.50 12.33 -1.45
N HIS A 289 -3.02 13.49 -1.87
CA HIS A 289 -2.80 13.81 -3.29
C HIS A 289 -1.35 13.64 -3.73
N THR A 290 -0.52 13.06 -2.87
CA THR A 290 0.89 12.79 -3.14
C THR A 290 1.05 11.34 -3.58
N SER A 291 1.74 11.11 -4.70
CA SER A 291 2.03 9.76 -5.20
C SER A 291 3.32 9.16 -4.61
N ASP A 292 4.22 9.99 -4.10
CA ASP A 292 5.44 9.55 -3.43
C ASP A 292 5.15 9.18 -1.97
N ALA A 293 5.38 7.90 -1.62
CA ALA A 293 5.08 7.38 -0.29
C ALA A 293 5.96 8.01 0.81
N GLY A 294 7.21 8.39 0.50
CA GLY A 294 8.11 9.05 1.44
C GLY A 294 7.66 10.47 1.77
N GLU A 295 7.27 11.23 0.75
CA GLU A 295 6.67 12.56 0.87
C GLU A 295 5.34 12.50 1.63
N LYS A 296 4.47 11.53 1.30
CA LYS A 296 3.22 11.28 2.01
C LYS A 296 3.49 11.10 3.51
N LYS A 297 4.42 10.22 3.88
CA LYS A 297 4.81 10.01 5.28
C LYS A 297 5.37 11.29 5.93
N ARG A 298 6.21 12.07 5.23
CA ARG A 298 6.75 13.33 5.77
C ARG A 298 5.66 14.36 6.06
N LEU A 299 4.76 14.60 5.10
CA LEU A 299 3.63 15.52 5.28
C LEU A 299 2.76 15.10 6.46
N LEU A 300 2.49 13.81 6.61
CA LEU A 300 1.69 13.29 7.73
C LEU A 300 2.41 13.48 9.08
N ALA A 301 3.73 13.34 9.15
CA ALA A 301 4.51 13.66 10.34
C ALA A 301 4.41 15.16 10.70
N GLU A 302 4.47 16.05 9.69
CA GLU A 302 4.24 17.49 9.88
C GLU A 302 2.81 17.75 10.39
N GLY A 303 1.81 17.02 9.88
CA GLY A 303 0.43 17.07 10.35
C GLY A 303 0.24 16.64 11.80
N ILE A 304 0.92 15.58 12.23
CA ILE A 304 0.94 15.12 13.63
C ILE A 304 1.54 16.22 14.51
N ALA A 305 2.71 16.76 14.14
CA ALA A 305 3.37 17.82 14.90
C ALA A 305 2.52 19.10 14.98
N ALA A 306 1.84 19.47 13.88
CA ALA A 306 0.89 20.58 13.86
C ALA A 306 -0.28 20.33 14.82
N GLY A 307 -0.88 19.14 14.80
CA GLY A 307 -1.96 18.78 15.71
C GLY A 307 -1.55 18.76 17.18
N GLU A 308 -0.34 18.28 17.50
CA GLU A 308 0.22 18.35 18.85
C GLU A 308 0.35 19.80 19.33
N GLN A 309 0.80 20.72 18.48
CA GLN A 309 0.90 22.13 18.82
C GLN A 309 -0.47 22.79 19.01
N ASP A 310 -1.44 22.48 18.15
CA ASP A 310 -2.81 22.98 18.25
C ASP A 310 -3.49 22.52 19.55
N LEU A 311 -3.22 21.28 19.96
CA LEU A 311 -3.82 20.67 21.15
C LEU A 311 -3.02 20.92 22.44
N ALA A 312 -1.71 21.23 22.37
CA ALA A 312 -0.88 21.58 23.51
C ALA A 312 -1.36 22.86 24.25
N GLY A 313 -2.18 23.70 23.60
CA GLY A 313 -2.87 24.83 24.23
C GLY A 313 -4.06 24.46 25.12
N GLY A 314 -4.48 23.19 25.15
CA GLY A 314 -5.60 22.71 25.97
C GLY A 314 -5.44 21.23 26.33
N GLU A 315 -4.66 20.97 27.39
CA GLU A 315 -4.46 19.67 28.07
C GLU A 315 -4.94 18.43 27.30
N LEU A 316 -4.08 17.91 26.41
CA LEU A 316 -4.08 16.49 26.00
C LEU A 316 -3.51 15.64 27.14
N LEU A 317 -4.11 15.66 28.33
CA LEU A 317 -3.65 14.84 29.45
C LEU A 317 -4.83 14.22 30.18
N GLY A 318 -5.33 13.14 29.59
CA GLY A 318 -6.21 12.19 30.23
C GLY A 318 -6.57 11.13 29.21
N GLY A 319 -6.12 9.88 29.42
CA GLY A 319 -6.50 8.70 28.63
C GLY A 319 -7.96 8.32 28.82
N ASP A 320 -8.83 9.32 28.71
CA ASP A 320 -10.27 9.19 28.87
C ASP A 320 -10.87 9.00 27.47
N SER A 321 -11.77 8.02 27.34
CA SER A 321 -12.52 7.74 26.10
C SER A 321 -13.32 8.95 25.57
N ALA A 322 -13.34 10.06 26.32
CA ALA A 322 -13.91 11.35 25.95
C ALA A 322 -13.17 12.09 24.82
N LEU A 323 -11.91 11.74 24.48
CA LEU A 323 -11.15 12.47 23.46
C LEU A 323 -11.80 12.41 22.07
N TRP A 324 -12.30 11.24 21.64
CA TRP A 324 -12.99 11.11 20.35
C TRP A 324 -14.29 11.93 20.26
N SER A 325 -14.92 12.19 21.41
CA SER A 325 -16.14 13.00 21.49
C SER A 325 -15.87 14.50 21.27
N ARG A 326 -14.60 14.93 21.30
CA ARG A 326 -14.18 16.31 21.05
C ARG A 326 -13.86 16.47 19.56
N ALA A 327 -14.71 17.19 18.83
CA ALA A 327 -14.54 17.33 17.38
C ALA A 327 -13.24 18.07 17.02
N GLU A 328 -12.68 18.87 17.92
CA GLU A 328 -11.40 19.54 17.70
C GLU A 328 -10.17 18.61 17.73
N VAL A 329 -10.29 17.41 18.31
CA VAL A 329 -9.18 16.43 18.44
C VAL A 329 -9.09 15.50 17.23
N ARG A 330 -10.20 15.30 16.51
CA ARG A 330 -10.30 14.35 15.39
C ARG A 330 -9.32 14.60 14.24
N PRO A 331 -8.98 15.85 13.84
CA PRO A 331 -7.94 16.10 12.84
C PRO A 331 -6.58 15.50 13.21
N TYR A 332 -6.19 15.59 14.48
CA TYR A 332 -4.93 15.01 14.98
C TYR A 332 -4.95 13.48 14.92
N LEU A 333 -6.04 12.85 15.40
CA LEU A 333 -6.18 11.39 15.38
C LEU A 333 -6.21 10.84 13.95
N ARG A 334 -6.87 11.57 13.02
CA ARG A 334 -6.86 11.26 11.59
C ARG A 334 -5.45 11.32 10.99
N ALA A 335 -4.64 12.32 11.36
CA ALA A 335 -3.25 12.40 10.93
C ALA A 335 -2.41 11.24 11.46
N LYS A 336 -2.60 10.82 12.73
CA LYS A 336 -1.93 9.63 13.29
C LYS A 336 -2.29 8.35 12.54
N LEU A 337 -3.57 8.11 12.25
CA LEU A 337 -3.99 6.93 11.50
C LEU A 337 -3.39 6.93 10.09
N ALA A 338 -3.51 8.04 9.36
CA ALA A 338 -2.97 8.16 8.01
C ALA A 338 -1.43 7.98 7.97
N TYR A 339 -0.71 8.48 8.99
CA TYR A 339 0.73 8.25 9.13
C TYR A 339 1.05 6.77 9.34
N ALA A 340 0.29 6.07 10.20
CA ALA A 340 0.47 4.64 10.41
C ALA A 340 0.20 3.83 9.13
N GLU A 341 -0.82 4.19 8.36
CA GLU A 341 -1.09 3.61 7.04
C GLU A 341 0.06 3.84 6.06
N ALA A 342 0.64 5.04 6.03
CA ALA A 342 1.81 5.34 5.20
C ALA A 342 3.05 4.53 5.63
N CYS A 343 3.27 4.37 6.94
CA CYS A 343 4.34 3.50 7.46
C CYS A 343 4.10 2.04 7.05
N TRP A 344 2.84 1.58 7.10
CA TRP A 344 2.49 0.26 6.61
C TRP A 344 2.81 0.12 5.12
N GLU A 345 2.39 1.05 4.26
CA GLU A 345 2.71 1.07 2.82
C GLU A 345 4.22 1.00 2.54
N LEU A 346 5.02 1.70 3.36
CA LEU A 346 6.49 1.71 3.31
C LEU A 346 7.16 0.45 3.91
N LYS A 347 6.36 -0.51 4.39
CA LYS A 347 6.82 -1.78 5.03
C LYS A 347 7.55 -1.56 6.36
N GLU A 348 7.25 -0.45 7.03
CA GLU A 348 7.80 -0.09 8.34
C GLU A 348 6.84 -0.54 9.45
N SER A 349 6.63 -1.85 9.57
CA SER A 349 5.54 -2.41 10.40
C SER A 349 5.68 -2.11 11.89
N ALA A 350 6.91 -1.99 12.41
CA ALA A 350 7.16 -1.63 13.80
C ALA A 350 6.73 -0.19 14.12
N GLU A 351 7.05 0.75 13.22
CA GLU A 351 6.64 2.16 13.33
C GLU A 351 5.12 2.28 13.24
N ALA A 352 4.50 1.57 12.28
CA ALA A 352 3.05 1.53 12.13
C ALA A 352 2.37 1.02 13.41
N ALA A 353 2.86 -0.09 13.98
CA ALA A 353 2.32 -0.66 15.22
C ALA A 353 2.41 0.34 16.38
N GLY A 354 3.56 1.00 16.58
CA GLY A 354 3.73 1.97 17.67
C GLY A 354 2.74 3.15 17.59
N GLN A 355 2.47 3.66 16.39
CA GLN A 355 1.52 4.75 16.18
C GLN A 355 0.06 4.30 16.40
N LEU A 356 -0.28 3.09 15.98
CA LEU A 356 -1.61 2.52 16.18
C LEU A 356 -1.87 2.17 17.65
N GLU A 357 -0.87 1.68 18.38
CA GLU A 357 -0.94 1.47 19.83
C GLU A 357 -1.20 2.78 20.57
N GLU A 358 -0.50 3.85 20.21
CA GLU A 358 -0.74 5.18 20.78
C GLU A 358 -2.13 5.70 20.43
N LEU A 359 -2.56 5.53 19.17
CA LEU A 359 -3.88 5.91 18.72
C LEU A 359 -4.99 5.20 19.50
N LEU A 360 -4.86 3.89 19.78
CA LEU A 360 -5.83 3.16 20.60
C LEU A 360 -5.82 3.59 22.08
N LYS A 361 -4.70 4.09 22.61
CA LYS A 361 -4.69 4.71 23.96
C LYS A 361 -5.49 6.01 23.99
N LEU A 362 -5.43 6.80 22.91
CA LEU A 362 -6.15 8.06 22.76
C LEU A 362 -7.63 7.85 22.37
N ASN A 363 -7.91 6.76 21.66
CA ASN A 363 -9.23 6.37 21.20
C ASN A 363 -9.54 4.89 21.47
N PRO A 364 -9.83 4.49 22.73
CA PRO A 364 -10.01 3.09 23.10
C PRO A 364 -11.21 2.40 22.43
N THR A 365 -12.24 3.17 22.05
CA THR A 365 -13.43 2.72 21.33
C THR A 365 -13.18 2.45 19.85
N ASP A 366 -12.06 2.95 19.33
CA ASP A 366 -11.57 2.74 17.97
C ASP A 366 -12.60 2.98 16.86
N GLU A 367 -13.27 4.13 16.91
CA GLU A 367 -14.21 4.56 15.87
C GLU A 367 -13.56 4.76 14.50
N GLN A 368 -12.23 4.83 14.43
CA GLN A 368 -11.49 4.98 13.17
C GLN A 368 -10.99 3.66 12.59
N GLY A 369 -11.10 2.54 13.31
CA GLY A 369 -10.70 1.21 12.80
C GLY A 369 -9.21 0.91 12.85
N ALA A 370 -8.43 1.59 13.70
CA ALA A 370 -7.00 1.39 13.88
C ALA A 370 -6.66 -0.06 14.29
N ARG A 371 -7.55 -0.74 15.01
CA ARG A 371 -7.37 -2.14 15.45
C ARG A 371 -7.14 -3.11 14.29
N HIS A 372 -7.71 -2.85 13.11
CA HIS A 372 -7.58 -3.74 11.96
C HIS A 372 -6.13 -3.75 11.45
N LEU A 373 -5.56 -2.56 11.21
CA LEU A 373 -4.17 -2.46 10.78
C LEU A 373 -3.18 -2.86 11.88
N LEU A 374 -3.52 -2.61 13.15
CA LEU A 374 -2.65 -2.99 14.28
C LEU A 374 -2.51 -4.51 14.38
N LEU A 375 -3.61 -5.25 14.22
CA LEU A 375 -3.58 -6.71 14.23
C LEU A 375 -2.70 -7.25 13.10
N ALA A 376 -2.85 -6.72 11.88
CA ALA A 376 -1.99 -7.05 10.75
C ALA A 376 -0.51 -6.77 11.05
N ALA A 377 -0.22 -5.64 11.71
CA ALA A 377 1.13 -5.24 12.08
C ALA A 377 1.75 -6.16 13.15
N TYR A 378 0.98 -6.60 14.14
CA TYR A 378 1.43 -7.60 15.11
C TYR A 378 1.71 -8.95 14.45
N LEU A 379 0.81 -9.42 13.59
CA LEU A 379 0.97 -10.69 12.88
C LEU A 379 2.18 -10.68 11.94
N GLU A 380 2.51 -9.54 11.30
CA GLU A 380 3.72 -9.45 10.48
C GLU A 380 5.00 -9.59 11.29
N GLN A 381 4.98 -9.11 12.52
CA GLN A 381 6.14 -9.06 13.42
C GLN A 381 6.22 -10.29 14.35
N ASP A 382 5.31 -11.26 14.20
CA ASP A 382 5.18 -12.41 15.11
C ASP A 382 4.99 -12.00 16.59
N ARG A 383 4.41 -10.83 16.82
CA ARG A 383 4.00 -10.31 18.15
C ARG A 383 2.69 -10.96 18.58
N LEU A 384 2.74 -12.28 18.82
CA LEU A 384 1.55 -13.12 18.98
C LEU A 384 0.79 -12.86 20.28
N ASP A 385 1.50 -12.51 21.37
CA ASP A 385 0.87 -12.20 22.65
C ASP A 385 0.03 -10.92 22.56
N GLU A 386 0.56 -9.88 21.91
CA GLU A 386 -0.19 -8.64 21.68
C GLU A 386 -1.33 -8.82 20.68
N ALA A 387 -1.15 -9.67 19.66
CA ALA A 387 -2.23 -10.05 18.76
C ALA A 387 -3.37 -10.77 19.49
N GLU A 388 -3.05 -11.71 20.40
CA GLU A 388 -4.04 -12.40 21.25
C GLU A 388 -4.81 -11.41 22.12
N GLN A 389 -4.09 -10.51 22.81
CA GLN A 389 -4.70 -9.49 23.65
C GLN A 389 -5.64 -8.57 22.85
N LEU A 390 -5.26 -8.18 21.63
CA LEU A 390 -6.09 -7.34 20.77
C LEU A 390 -7.34 -8.10 20.28
N LEU A 391 -7.18 -9.36 19.88
CA LEU A 391 -8.27 -10.24 19.46
C LEU A 391 -9.29 -10.51 20.57
N ASP A 392 -8.85 -10.56 21.83
CA ASP A 392 -9.70 -10.70 23.01
C ASP A 392 -10.39 -9.39 23.38
N THR A 393 -9.67 -8.27 23.30
CA THR A 393 -10.22 -6.92 23.55
C THR A 393 -11.37 -6.63 22.59
N PHE A 394 -11.19 -6.97 21.32
CA PHE A 394 -12.20 -6.81 20.26
C PHE A 394 -12.79 -8.17 19.84
N ARG A 395 -13.11 -9.03 20.81
CA ARG A 395 -13.65 -10.38 20.57
C ARG A 395 -14.93 -10.42 19.71
N GLU A 396 -15.76 -9.39 19.82
CA GLU A 396 -17.03 -9.30 19.10
C GLU A 396 -16.87 -8.71 17.69
N ASP A 397 -15.69 -8.21 17.31
CA ASP A 397 -15.44 -7.71 15.97
C ASP A 397 -15.46 -8.88 14.96
N GLN A 398 -16.45 -8.81 14.06
CA GLN A 398 -16.68 -9.79 13.00
C GLN A 398 -16.24 -9.25 11.63
N SER A 399 -15.45 -8.19 11.54
CA SER A 399 -14.96 -7.67 10.26
C SER A 399 -14.18 -8.74 9.48
N VAL A 400 -14.09 -8.57 8.16
CA VAL A 400 -13.28 -9.44 7.29
C VAL A 400 -11.84 -9.52 7.79
N ALA A 401 -11.26 -8.40 8.20
CA ALA A 401 -9.92 -8.35 8.78
C ALA A 401 -9.80 -9.28 9.98
N PHE A 402 -10.64 -9.12 11.00
CA PHE A 402 -10.56 -9.96 12.21
C PHE A 402 -10.87 -11.44 11.93
N ALA A 403 -11.82 -11.73 11.05
CA ALA A 403 -12.18 -13.10 10.73
C ALA A 403 -10.98 -13.87 10.11
N TYR A 404 -10.27 -13.24 9.16
CA TYR A 404 -9.11 -13.85 8.52
C TYR A 404 -7.82 -13.72 9.35
N ASP A 405 -7.65 -12.66 10.13
CA ASP A 405 -6.50 -12.50 11.02
C ASP A 405 -6.55 -13.47 12.20
N ARG A 406 -7.73 -13.87 12.69
CA ARG A 406 -7.87 -14.99 13.65
C ARG A 406 -7.34 -16.30 13.06
N LEU A 407 -7.54 -16.53 11.76
CA LEU A 407 -6.98 -17.68 11.07
C LEU A 407 -5.45 -17.57 10.94
N LEU A 408 -4.92 -16.40 10.57
CA LEU A 408 -3.47 -16.15 10.51
C LEU A 408 -2.82 -16.32 11.89
N TYR A 409 -3.42 -15.77 12.93
CA TYR A 409 -3.00 -15.90 14.32
C TYR A 409 -2.94 -17.38 14.74
N ALA A 410 -4.03 -18.13 14.52
CA ALA A 410 -4.09 -19.55 14.86
C ALA A 410 -3.00 -20.35 14.13
N TYR A 411 -2.77 -20.08 12.84
CA TYR A 411 -1.69 -20.72 12.09
C TYR A 411 -0.32 -20.40 12.67
N LYS A 412 -0.03 -19.13 12.97
CA LYS A 412 1.25 -18.71 13.54
C LYS A 412 1.49 -19.32 14.92
N LYS A 413 0.46 -19.42 15.76
CA LYS A 413 0.52 -20.08 17.08
C LYS A 413 0.82 -21.58 16.96
N LEU A 414 0.28 -22.25 15.94
CA LEU A 414 0.52 -23.67 15.68
C LEU A 414 1.86 -23.95 14.99
N GLY A 415 2.41 -22.96 14.28
CA GLY A 415 3.66 -23.05 13.52
C GLY A 415 3.59 -23.89 12.24
N ARG A 416 2.42 -24.47 11.92
CA ARG A 416 2.18 -25.30 10.72
C ARG A 416 0.68 -25.46 10.47
N ALA A 417 0.32 -25.89 9.26
CA ALA A 417 -1.07 -26.14 8.91
C ALA A 417 -1.56 -27.48 9.50
N THR A 418 -2.56 -27.44 10.38
CA THR A 418 -3.17 -28.63 11.01
C THR A 418 -4.70 -28.61 10.90
N ALA A 419 -5.35 -29.70 11.30
CA ALA A 419 -6.82 -29.80 11.32
C ALA A 419 -7.48 -28.80 12.30
N GLU A 420 -6.74 -28.28 13.27
CA GLU A 420 -7.25 -27.28 14.24
C GLU A 420 -7.59 -25.95 13.55
N LEU A 421 -7.00 -25.68 12.37
CA LEU A 421 -7.32 -24.51 11.55
C LEU A 421 -8.68 -24.60 10.86
N ASN A 422 -9.34 -25.77 10.83
CA ASN A 422 -10.63 -25.94 10.16
C ASN A 422 -11.70 -25.01 10.72
N ALA A 423 -11.77 -24.86 12.04
CA ALA A 423 -12.76 -24.00 12.69
C ALA A 423 -12.57 -22.51 12.32
N PRO A 424 -11.40 -21.88 12.53
CA PRO A 424 -11.20 -20.48 12.14
C PRO A 424 -11.29 -20.27 10.63
N TYR A 425 -10.85 -21.23 9.81
CA TYR A 425 -11.02 -21.17 8.36
C TYR A 425 -12.49 -21.13 7.94
N LEU A 426 -13.32 -22.05 8.46
CA LEU A 426 -14.75 -22.09 8.12
C LEU A 426 -15.47 -20.84 8.59
N GLN A 427 -15.06 -20.25 9.72
CA GLN A 427 -15.58 -18.97 10.19
C GLN A 427 -15.22 -17.84 9.21
N ALA A 428 -13.95 -17.70 8.84
CA ALA A 428 -13.49 -16.69 7.89
C ALA A 428 -14.18 -16.81 6.52
N LYS A 429 -14.26 -18.04 5.98
CA LYS A 429 -14.92 -18.33 4.71
C LYS A 429 -16.42 -18.03 4.74
N ARG A 430 -17.12 -18.38 5.83
CA ARG A 430 -18.55 -18.06 5.99
C ARG A 430 -18.80 -16.57 6.10
N HIS A 431 -17.88 -15.84 6.73
CA HIS A 431 -18.00 -14.41 6.90
C HIS A 431 -17.84 -13.68 5.56
N ASN A 432 -16.75 -13.94 4.84
CA ASN A 432 -16.55 -13.36 3.51
C ASN A 432 -15.78 -14.31 2.58
N PRO A 433 -16.47 -15.03 1.68
CA PRO A 433 -15.82 -15.97 0.77
C PRO A 433 -15.03 -15.28 -0.35
N HIS A 434 -15.28 -13.99 -0.63
CA HIS A 434 -14.63 -13.28 -1.73
C HIS A 434 -13.13 -13.09 -1.54
N VAL A 435 -12.65 -13.07 -0.29
CA VAL A 435 -11.20 -13.07 -0.01
C VAL A 435 -10.53 -14.29 -0.65
N LEU A 436 -11.15 -15.47 -0.54
CA LEU A 436 -10.63 -16.69 -1.19
C LEU A 436 -10.77 -16.63 -2.71
N ASP A 437 -11.81 -15.97 -3.25
CA ASP A 437 -11.93 -15.73 -4.69
C ASP A 437 -10.80 -14.84 -5.22
N PHE A 438 -10.33 -13.85 -4.45
CA PHE A 438 -9.19 -13.02 -4.83
C PHE A 438 -7.85 -13.73 -4.65
N PHE A 439 -7.73 -14.67 -3.70
CA PHE A 439 -6.53 -15.51 -3.59
C PHE A 439 -6.45 -16.59 -4.68
N PHE A 440 -7.56 -17.22 -5.03
CA PHE A 440 -7.55 -18.46 -5.84
C PHE A 440 -8.52 -18.48 -7.02
N GLY A 441 -9.50 -17.57 -7.06
CA GLY A 441 -10.54 -17.53 -8.08
C GLY A 441 -10.10 -16.95 -9.43
N GLY A 442 -8.89 -16.40 -9.50
CA GLY A 442 -8.32 -15.81 -10.73
C GLY A 442 -9.09 -14.59 -11.22
N LYS A 443 -9.76 -13.88 -10.30
CA LYS A 443 -10.25 -12.52 -10.55
C LYS A 443 -9.11 -11.54 -10.23
N PRO A 444 -8.88 -10.50 -11.05
CA PRO A 444 -7.96 -9.44 -10.67
C PRO A 444 -8.41 -8.80 -9.37
N LEU A 445 -7.44 -8.40 -8.54
CA LEU A 445 -7.70 -7.51 -7.43
C LEU A 445 -7.91 -6.09 -7.97
N PRO A 446 -9.12 -5.53 -7.96
CA PRO A 446 -9.33 -4.15 -8.36
C PRO A 446 -8.64 -3.19 -7.39
N LYS A 447 -8.40 -1.95 -7.83
CA LYS A 447 -7.99 -0.88 -6.92
C LYS A 447 -9.15 -0.60 -5.93
N PRO A 448 -8.90 -0.51 -4.61
CA PRO A 448 -9.92 -0.10 -3.65
C PRO A 448 -10.60 1.20 -4.09
N GLY A 449 -11.93 1.26 -3.99
CA GLY A 449 -12.72 2.43 -4.39
C GLY A 449 -12.84 2.67 -5.90
N SER A 450 -12.43 1.73 -6.76
CA SER A 450 -12.58 1.85 -8.22
C SER A 450 -14.04 1.81 -8.72
N GLY A 451 -14.99 1.47 -7.84
CA GLY A 451 -16.41 1.27 -8.17
C GLY A 451 -16.67 0.09 -9.11
N THR A 452 -15.69 -0.80 -9.30
CA THR A 452 -15.84 -2.00 -10.16
C THR A 452 -16.37 -3.22 -9.41
N THR A 453 -16.46 -3.15 -8.07
CA THR A 453 -16.99 -4.22 -7.22
C THR A 453 -18.52 -4.29 -7.32
N LYS A 454 -19.07 -5.50 -7.21
CA LYS A 454 -20.51 -5.75 -7.40
C LYS A 454 -21.30 -5.67 -6.10
N SER A 455 -20.61 -5.65 -4.96
CA SER A 455 -21.23 -5.61 -3.63
C SER A 455 -20.28 -5.03 -2.59
N ALA A 456 -20.83 -4.55 -1.46
CA ALA A 456 -20.04 -4.09 -0.32
C ALA A 456 -19.14 -5.20 0.26
N ALA A 457 -19.61 -6.45 0.29
CA ALA A 457 -18.80 -7.59 0.74
C ALA A 457 -17.59 -7.85 -0.18
N GLU A 458 -17.74 -7.63 -1.50
CA GLU A 458 -16.61 -7.73 -2.44
C GLU A 458 -15.62 -6.58 -2.22
N GLU A 459 -16.10 -5.35 -1.96
CA GLU A 459 -15.25 -4.20 -1.61
C GLU A 459 -14.45 -4.43 -0.32
N GLU A 460 -15.08 -4.96 0.73
CA GLU A 460 -14.39 -5.30 1.99
C GLU A 460 -13.30 -6.35 1.77
N ALA A 461 -13.54 -7.33 0.91
CA ALA A 461 -12.54 -8.33 0.55
C ALA A 461 -11.37 -7.72 -0.23
N VAL A 462 -11.63 -6.77 -1.13
CA VAL A 462 -10.58 -6.03 -1.85
C VAL A 462 -9.70 -5.26 -0.88
N ILE A 463 -10.30 -4.49 0.03
CA ILE A 463 -9.58 -3.72 1.06
C ILE A 463 -8.73 -4.67 1.91
N TYR A 464 -9.30 -5.77 2.39
CA TYR A 464 -8.58 -6.75 3.19
C TYR A 464 -7.37 -7.32 2.43
N VAL A 465 -7.58 -7.82 1.21
CA VAL A 465 -6.51 -8.44 0.41
C VAL A 465 -5.42 -7.42 0.08
N THR A 466 -5.76 -6.20 -0.35
CA THR A 466 -4.77 -5.15 -0.63
C THR A 466 -3.89 -4.86 0.58
N THR A 467 -4.49 -4.75 1.78
CA THR A 467 -3.75 -4.46 3.01
C THR A 467 -2.91 -5.65 3.48
N HIS A 468 -3.42 -6.88 3.35
CA HIS A 468 -2.84 -8.07 4.00
C HIS A 468 -2.05 -8.99 3.06
N ILE A 469 -2.06 -8.77 1.73
CA ILE A 469 -1.45 -9.70 0.76
C ILE A 469 -0.01 -10.07 1.12
N ARG A 470 0.76 -9.12 1.66
CA ARG A 470 2.16 -9.36 2.06
C ARG A 470 2.33 -10.34 3.22
N LEU A 471 1.33 -10.47 4.09
CA LEU A 471 1.29 -11.47 5.15
C LEU A 471 1.08 -12.85 4.53
N TRP A 472 0.09 -12.97 3.65
CA TRP A 472 -0.30 -14.22 3.02
C TRP A 472 0.79 -14.82 2.14
N ILE A 473 1.48 -14.01 1.33
CA ILE A 473 2.55 -14.51 0.45
C ILE A 473 3.74 -15.09 1.23
N LYS A 474 3.93 -14.71 2.50
CA LYS A 474 4.97 -15.26 3.37
C LYS A 474 4.57 -16.59 4.00
N LEU A 475 3.34 -17.06 3.76
CA LEU A 475 2.76 -18.28 4.35
C LEU A 475 2.30 -19.28 3.27
N PRO A 476 3.21 -19.77 2.40
CA PRO A 476 2.84 -20.64 1.28
C PRO A 476 2.21 -21.96 1.73
N GLU A 477 2.65 -22.54 2.85
CA GLU A 477 2.03 -23.76 3.42
C GLU A 477 0.53 -23.54 3.72
N LEU A 478 0.19 -22.42 4.37
CA LEU A 478 -1.18 -22.09 4.70
C LEU A 478 -2.02 -21.86 3.44
N LEU A 479 -1.49 -21.17 2.43
CA LEU A 479 -2.18 -20.96 1.15
C LEU A 479 -2.47 -22.30 0.44
N VAL A 480 -1.49 -23.21 0.38
CA VAL A 480 -1.68 -24.56 -0.18
C VAL A 480 -2.72 -25.34 0.61
N TRP A 481 -2.68 -25.24 1.94
CA TRP A 481 -3.66 -25.88 2.81
C TRP A 481 -5.08 -25.35 2.54
N LEU A 482 -5.27 -24.03 2.46
CA LEU A 482 -6.55 -23.40 2.17
C LEU A 482 -7.11 -23.83 0.81
N TYR A 483 -6.25 -23.87 -0.21
CA TYR A 483 -6.62 -24.32 -1.55
C TYR A 483 -7.18 -25.75 -1.54
N LYS A 484 -6.57 -26.66 -0.75
CA LYS A 484 -7.04 -28.04 -0.59
C LYS A 484 -8.40 -28.13 0.12
N GLN A 485 -8.72 -27.22 1.04
CA GLN A 485 -10.02 -27.18 1.70
C GLN A 485 -11.17 -26.66 0.81
N GLY A 486 -10.84 -26.06 -0.34
CA GLY A 486 -11.81 -25.52 -1.30
C GLY A 486 -12.28 -26.53 -2.36
N ARG A 487 -11.79 -27.77 -2.32
CA ARG A 487 -12.17 -28.87 -3.22
C ARG A 487 -13.19 -29.80 -2.59
#